data_AF-A0A9Q3FY08-F1
#
_entry.id   AF-A0A9Q3FY08-F1
#
_cell.length_a   1.000
_cell.length_b   1.000
_cell.length_c   1.000
_cell.angle_alpha   90.00
_cell.angle_beta   90.00
_cell.angle_gamma   90.00
#
_symmetry.space_group_name_H-M   'P 1'
#
loop_
_entity.id
_entity.type
_entity.pdbx_description
1 polymer ?
#
loop_
_entity_poly.entity_id
_entity_poly.type
_entity_poly.pdbx_seq_one_letter_code
_entity_poly.pdbx_strand_id
1 'polypeptide(L)'
;MDSSNSTPDQSSTPSVSSNTLAEHLNVVALPPPPTYDEAQGSDTHPLNNHPGPHPFEATHRFPAGLFVVRNRSSLKVLDVRAASTQVGAEVIAYTPKRPTLVNGDLLHKENNQLFFLDWHGCLCAANSGLRLDVKNHRLVLSKPQPVLSQPTPFSHPPPQFHYDPLTRTISVTFSHDPTFSGASIQQVNSVDYLLELQPISSSAQPPPSVSALEKLSDWFLPSKHQISSDSESSNPDFLPEFSQDSDDSPLPARIVQVVPIAPGWREKFPSSDAPESVKWLKRQWDIASIVIQPNPASLEPCHIQDTGQEPEGPMSLVTDLGDALGELSTALGGLGSGISRALRRFED
;
A
#
# COMPACT_ATOMS: atom_id res chain seq x y z
N MET A 1 -56.07 -48.53 1.24
CA MET A 1 -55.23 -48.33 2.45
C MET A 1 -54.25 -47.21 2.14
N ASP A 2 -54.73 -46.03 1.78
CA ASP A 2 -55.37 -45.04 2.66
C ASP A 2 -54.49 -44.70 3.84
N SER A 3 -53.82 -43.55 3.76
CA SER A 3 -54.06 -42.43 4.68
C SER A 3 -53.15 -41.26 4.30
N SER A 4 -53.77 -40.31 3.60
CA SER A 4 -53.39 -38.90 3.54
C SER A 4 -53.34 -38.29 4.94
N ASN A 5 -52.28 -37.55 5.27
CA ASN A 5 -52.32 -36.59 6.37
C ASN A 5 -51.73 -35.26 5.92
N SER A 6 -52.63 -34.31 5.71
CA SER A 6 -52.35 -32.91 5.41
C SER A 6 -52.43 -32.13 6.72
N THR A 7 -51.39 -31.37 7.06
CA THR A 7 -51.43 -30.39 8.16
C THR A 7 -50.93 -29.05 7.63
N PRO A 8 -51.69 -27.95 7.79
CA PRO A 8 -51.25 -26.60 7.42
C PRO A 8 -50.57 -25.93 8.63
N ASP A 9 -49.30 -25.55 8.47
CA ASP A 9 -48.62 -24.72 9.47
C ASP A 9 -48.89 -23.24 9.21
N GLN A 10 -49.37 -22.60 10.27
CA GLN A 10 -49.87 -21.24 10.32
C GLN A 10 -48.70 -20.25 10.34
N SER A 11 -48.71 -19.30 9.40
CA SER A 11 -47.84 -18.13 9.40
C SER A 11 -48.30 -17.13 10.47
N SER A 12 -47.64 -17.13 11.62
CA SER A 12 -47.77 -16.07 12.62
C SER A 12 -46.76 -14.96 12.33
N THR A 13 -47.24 -13.91 11.67
CA THR A 13 -46.55 -12.61 11.53
C THR A 13 -46.50 -11.88 12.88
N PRO A 14 -45.32 -11.49 13.40
CA PRO A 14 -45.25 -10.57 14.52
C PRO A 14 -45.54 -9.15 14.03
N SER A 15 -46.62 -8.55 14.54
CA SER A 15 -46.93 -7.13 14.41
C SER A 15 -45.89 -6.31 15.18
N VAL A 16 -44.96 -5.70 14.46
CA VAL A 16 -44.00 -4.75 15.02
C VAL A 16 -44.71 -3.41 15.24
N SER A 17 -44.96 -3.10 16.51
CA SER A 17 -45.45 -1.81 16.97
C SER A 17 -44.40 -0.73 16.70
N SER A 18 -44.68 0.14 15.74
CA SER A 18 -43.90 1.36 15.48
C SER A 18 -44.13 2.37 16.61
N ASN A 19 -43.23 2.36 17.61
CA ASN A 19 -43.11 3.41 18.61
C ASN A 19 -42.32 4.57 17.99
N THR A 20 -43.05 5.62 17.61
CA THR A 20 -42.50 6.89 17.10
C THR A 20 -41.93 7.68 18.28
N LEU A 21 -40.67 7.45 18.63
CA LEU A 21 -39.92 8.29 19.57
C LEU A 21 -39.18 9.36 18.75
N ALA A 22 -39.84 10.51 18.58
CA ALA A 22 -39.23 11.69 18.01
C ALA A 22 -38.23 12.28 19.02
N GLU A 23 -36.99 11.79 18.99
CA GLU A 23 -35.89 12.42 19.71
C GLU A 23 -35.58 13.77 19.07
N HIS A 24 -35.87 14.83 19.82
CA HIS A 24 -35.45 16.21 19.58
C HIS A 24 -33.92 16.26 19.50
N LEU A 25 -33.37 16.27 18.28
CA LEU A 25 -31.96 16.59 18.06
C LEU A 25 -31.74 18.07 18.40
N ASN A 26 -31.16 18.30 19.57
CA ASN A 26 -30.78 19.62 20.06
C ASN A 26 -29.51 20.06 19.29
N VAL A 27 -29.69 20.80 18.20
CA VAL A 27 -28.58 21.36 17.42
C VAL A 27 -27.95 22.48 18.25
N VAL A 28 -26.86 22.16 18.95
CA VAL A 28 -26.03 23.15 19.64
C VAL A 28 -25.33 23.99 18.57
N ALA A 29 -25.70 25.26 18.46
CA ALA A 29 -25.03 26.21 17.58
C ALA A 29 -23.56 26.35 18.04
N LEU A 30 -22.62 25.96 17.18
CA LEU A 30 -21.21 26.21 17.41
C LEU A 30 -20.93 27.71 17.30
N PRO A 31 -20.07 28.29 18.15
CA PRO A 31 -19.65 29.67 18.01
C PRO A 31 -18.98 29.90 16.64
N PRO A 32 -19.12 31.10 16.05
CA PRO A 32 -18.47 31.42 14.79
C PRO A 32 -16.94 31.29 14.93
N PRO A 33 -16.23 30.84 13.88
CA PRO A 33 -14.78 30.74 13.90
C PRO A 33 -14.16 32.13 14.15
N PRO A 34 -13.03 32.20 14.88
CA PRO A 34 -12.34 33.46 15.14
C PRO A 34 -11.89 34.12 13.83
N THR A 35 -12.01 35.45 13.78
CA THR A 35 -11.64 36.27 12.63
C THR A 35 -10.12 36.24 12.42
N TYR A 36 -9.68 36.04 11.18
CA TYR A 36 -8.28 35.77 10.81
C TYR A 36 -7.29 36.93 11.09
N ASP A 37 -7.82 38.12 11.39
CA ASP A 37 -7.02 39.35 11.55
C ASP A 37 -6.19 39.39 12.85
N GLU A 38 -6.49 38.55 13.84
CA GLU A 38 -5.76 38.55 15.13
C GLU A 38 -4.46 37.72 15.14
N ALA A 39 -4.14 37.01 14.04
CA ALA A 39 -3.01 36.09 13.98
C ALA A 39 -1.68 36.71 13.47
N GLN A 40 -1.65 38.01 13.12
CA GLN A 40 -0.46 38.65 12.54
C GLN A 40 0.36 39.48 13.55
N GLY A 41 0.71 38.87 14.68
CA GLY A 41 1.71 39.40 15.62
C GLY A 41 3.11 39.39 15.00
N SER A 42 3.74 40.56 14.94
CA SER A 42 4.99 40.85 14.25
C SER A 42 6.23 40.50 15.10
N ASP A 43 6.62 39.23 15.11
CA ASP A 43 7.90 38.81 15.69
C ASP A 43 9.02 38.81 14.65
N THR A 44 9.91 39.78 14.80
CA THR A 44 11.12 39.95 13.98
C THR A 44 12.28 39.15 14.59
N HIS A 45 12.34 37.85 14.27
CA HIS A 45 13.49 37.00 14.61
C HIS A 45 14.37 36.69 13.38
N PRO A 46 15.70 36.62 13.55
CA PRO A 46 16.65 36.47 12.46
C PRO A 46 16.53 35.10 11.76
N LEU A 47 16.50 35.18 10.43
CA LEU A 47 16.27 34.13 9.44
C LEU A 47 17.37 33.06 9.44
N ASN A 48 17.22 32.04 10.28
CA ASN A 48 17.71 30.70 9.94
C ASN A 48 16.52 29.73 10.02
N ASN A 49 15.46 30.09 9.28
CA ASN A 49 14.19 29.38 9.22
C ASN A 49 14.32 28.14 8.34
N HIS A 50 15.04 27.13 8.82
CA HIS A 50 14.60 25.79 8.47
C HIS A 50 13.26 25.61 9.19
N PRO A 51 12.13 25.47 8.46
CA PRO A 51 10.87 25.16 9.10
C PRO A 51 11.12 23.93 9.97
N GLY A 52 10.76 24.03 11.26
CA GLY A 52 10.93 22.92 12.19
C GLY A 52 10.34 21.64 11.60
N PRO A 53 10.88 20.46 11.96
CA PRO A 53 10.42 19.19 11.40
C PRO A 53 8.90 19.14 11.48
N HIS A 54 8.25 18.90 10.34
CA HIS A 54 6.80 18.83 10.30
C HIS A 54 6.34 17.83 11.36
N PRO A 55 5.28 18.12 12.14
CA PRO A 55 4.84 17.24 13.23
C PRO A 55 4.59 15.80 12.75
N PHE A 56 4.28 15.65 11.46
CA PHE A 56 4.11 14.40 10.77
C PHE A 56 5.37 13.50 10.72
N GLU A 57 6.56 14.08 10.55
CA GLU A 57 7.82 13.34 10.54
C GLU A 57 8.12 12.73 11.91
N ALA A 58 7.66 13.35 12.99
CA ALA A 58 7.91 12.85 14.33
C ALA A 58 7.13 11.55 14.63
N THR A 59 5.90 11.44 14.13
CA THR A 59 5.01 10.31 14.43
C THR A 59 5.35 9.06 13.60
N HIS A 60 5.49 9.21 12.28
CA HIS A 60 5.68 8.07 11.37
C HIS A 60 7.12 7.86 10.94
N ARG A 61 8.00 8.86 11.17
CA ARG A 61 9.44 8.84 10.85
C ARG A 61 9.79 8.59 9.38
N PHE A 62 8.82 8.74 8.48
CA PHE A 62 9.10 8.91 7.06
C PHE A 62 9.47 10.38 6.79
N PRO A 63 10.28 10.65 5.75
CA PRO A 63 10.52 12.02 5.31
C PRO A 63 9.24 12.64 4.77
N ALA A 64 9.09 13.96 4.93
CA ALA A 64 8.06 14.71 4.25
C ALA A 64 8.24 14.69 2.72
N GLY A 65 7.13 14.84 2.00
CA GLY A 65 7.12 14.90 0.54
C GLY A 65 7.22 13.55 -0.15
N LEU A 66 7.80 13.54 -1.35
CA LEU A 66 7.97 12.34 -2.17
C LEU A 66 9.24 11.59 -1.78
N PHE A 67 9.19 10.27 -1.77
CA PHE A 67 10.35 9.41 -1.48
C PHE A 67 10.30 8.09 -2.24
N VAL A 68 11.46 7.43 -2.31
CA VAL A 68 11.64 6.07 -2.82
C VAL A 68 11.97 5.15 -1.65
N VAL A 69 11.41 3.94 -1.66
CA VAL A 69 11.63 2.92 -0.64
C VAL A 69 12.43 1.76 -1.26
N ARG A 70 13.69 1.58 -0.85
CA ARG A 70 14.64 0.61 -1.41
C ARG A 70 14.90 -0.52 -0.44
N ASN A 71 14.72 -1.77 -0.86
CA ASN A 71 15.11 -2.92 -0.06
C ASN A 71 16.63 -3.09 -0.02
N ARG A 72 17.20 -3.38 1.14
CA ARG A 72 18.67 -3.51 1.29
C ARG A 72 19.22 -4.83 0.76
N SER A 73 18.47 -5.93 0.87
CA SER A 73 18.95 -7.24 0.43
C SER A 73 19.06 -7.36 -1.09
N SER A 74 18.07 -6.84 -1.83
CA SER A 74 18.01 -6.98 -3.30
C SER A 74 18.32 -5.70 -4.06
N LEU A 75 18.46 -4.57 -3.36
CA LEU A 75 18.62 -3.23 -3.93
C LEU A 75 17.45 -2.76 -4.81
N LYS A 76 16.36 -3.53 -4.90
CA LYS A 76 15.13 -3.19 -5.60
C LYS A 76 14.32 -2.16 -4.81
N VAL A 77 13.46 -1.42 -5.50
CA VAL A 77 12.60 -0.39 -4.90
C VAL A 77 11.13 -0.78 -4.99
N LEU A 78 10.30 -0.30 -4.05
CA LEU A 78 8.85 -0.42 -4.17
C LEU A 78 8.38 0.17 -5.51
N ASP A 79 7.47 -0.53 -6.17
CA ASP A 79 7.00 -0.24 -7.52
C ASP A 79 5.55 -0.70 -7.66
N VAL A 80 4.65 0.19 -8.08
CA VAL A 80 3.28 -0.20 -8.42
C VAL A 80 3.31 -0.95 -9.75
N ARG A 81 2.93 -2.23 -9.74
CA ARG A 81 3.08 -3.14 -10.87
C ARG A 81 2.51 -2.56 -12.16
N ALA A 82 3.32 -2.58 -13.22
CA ALA A 82 2.98 -2.08 -14.55
C ALA A 82 2.52 -0.61 -14.59
N ALA A 83 2.96 0.21 -13.61
CA ALA A 83 2.52 1.59 -13.44
C ALA A 83 0.99 1.76 -13.38
N SER A 84 0.28 0.72 -12.96
CA SER A 84 -1.18 0.74 -12.89
C SER A 84 -1.65 1.80 -11.90
N THR A 85 -2.73 2.50 -12.26
CA THR A 85 -3.42 3.48 -11.41
C THR A 85 -4.75 2.94 -10.88
N GLN A 86 -5.03 1.65 -11.11
CA GLN A 86 -6.30 1.02 -10.74
C GLN A 86 -6.27 0.48 -9.30
N VAL A 87 -7.42 0.50 -8.65
CA VAL A 87 -7.64 -0.17 -7.36
C VAL A 87 -7.38 -1.67 -7.51
N GLY A 88 -6.70 -2.26 -6.53
CA GLY A 88 -6.28 -3.66 -6.53
C GLY A 88 -4.95 -3.91 -7.23
N ALA A 89 -4.34 -2.90 -7.85
CA ALA A 89 -3.00 -3.02 -8.43
C ALA A 89 -1.99 -3.41 -7.35
N GLU A 90 -1.22 -4.46 -7.62
CA GLU A 90 -0.22 -4.98 -6.70
C GLU A 90 0.99 -4.04 -6.61
N VAL A 91 1.55 -3.88 -5.42
CA VAL A 91 2.84 -3.23 -5.20
C VAL A 91 3.91 -4.31 -5.00
N ILE A 92 4.95 -4.22 -5.80
CA ILE A 92 6.05 -5.19 -5.87
C ILE A 92 7.37 -4.45 -5.57
N ALA A 93 8.48 -5.19 -5.51
CA ALA A 93 9.79 -4.57 -5.60
C ALA A 93 10.35 -4.79 -7.01
N TYR A 94 10.88 -3.74 -7.62
CA TYR A 94 11.38 -3.74 -8.99
C TYR A 94 12.74 -3.05 -9.10
N THR A 95 13.44 -3.27 -10.20
CA THR A 95 14.69 -2.56 -10.48
C THR A 95 14.44 -1.04 -10.49
N PRO A 96 15.29 -0.23 -9.82
CA PRO A 96 15.15 1.23 -9.84
C PRO A 96 15.09 1.78 -11.26
N LYS A 97 14.11 2.66 -11.51
CA LYS A 97 13.92 3.36 -12.78
C LYS A 97 14.50 4.77 -12.68
N ARG A 98 14.91 5.31 -13.82
CA ARG A 98 15.28 6.73 -13.90
C ARG A 98 14.01 7.57 -13.77
N PRO A 99 13.98 8.59 -12.89
CA PRO A 99 12.82 9.47 -12.78
C PRO A 99 12.62 10.25 -14.07
N THR A 100 11.37 10.36 -14.52
CA THR A 100 10.98 11.21 -15.65
C THR A 100 10.88 12.67 -15.20
N LEU A 101 11.61 13.56 -15.87
CA LEU A 101 11.55 15.00 -15.67
C LEU A 101 10.99 15.69 -16.91
N VAL A 102 10.08 16.66 -16.74
CA VAL A 102 9.54 17.51 -17.81
C VAL A 102 9.88 18.95 -17.46
N ASN A 103 10.64 19.64 -18.32
CA ASN A 103 11.13 21.00 -18.09
C ASN A 103 11.93 21.17 -16.78
N GLY A 104 12.57 20.10 -16.30
CA GLY A 104 13.31 20.08 -15.03
C GLY A 104 12.46 19.68 -13.83
N ASP A 105 11.12 19.63 -13.97
CA ASP A 105 10.21 19.24 -12.91
C ASP A 105 9.94 17.74 -12.90
N LEU A 106 9.84 17.17 -11.70
CA LEU A 106 9.55 15.76 -11.53
C LEU A 106 8.10 15.43 -11.89
N LEU A 107 7.91 14.65 -12.95
CA LEU A 107 6.58 14.21 -13.37
C LEU A 107 6.13 12.98 -12.56
N HIS A 108 5.73 13.21 -11.30
CA HIS A 108 5.36 12.13 -10.38
C HIS A 108 4.25 11.19 -10.91
N LYS A 109 3.35 11.69 -11.76
CA LYS A 109 2.28 10.90 -12.40
C LYS A 109 2.77 9.75 -13.27
N GLU A 110 3.98 9.86 -13.83
CA GLU A 110 4.60 8.82 -14.68
C GLU A 110 5.61 7.96 -13.91
N ASN A 111 5.80 8.23 -12.62
CA ASN A 111 6.80 7.56 -11.79
C ASN A 111 6.12 6.67 -10.75
N ASN A 112 5.95 5.39 -11.09
CA ASN A 112 5.30 4.39 -10.25
C ASN A 112 6.17 3.84 -9.09
N GLN A 113 7.32 4.47 -8.82
CA GLN A 113 8.25 4.14 -7.73
C GLN A 113 8.34 5.23 -6.66
N LEU A 114 7.53 6.29 -6.82
CA LEU A 114 7.45 7.39 -5.87
C LEU A 114 6.25 7.18 -4.95
N PHE A 115 6.49 7.39 -3.66
CA PHE A 115 5.49 7.30 -2.62
C PHE A 115 5.53 8.54 -1.75
N PHE A 116 4.47 8.76 -1.00
CA PHE A 116 4.40 9.76 0.06
C PHE A 116 3.54 9.19 1.20
N LEU A 117 3.62 9.80 2.38
CA LEU A 117 2.66 9.53 3.45
C LEU A 117 1.57 10.60 3.47
N ASP A 118 0.31 10.18 3.62
CA ASP A 118 -0.79 11.09 3.92
C ASP A 118 -0.84 11.46 5.40
N TRP A 119 -1.67 12.43 5.76
CA TRP A 119 -1.80 12.96 7.13
C TRP A 119 -2.29 11.95 8.18
N HIS A 120 -2.77 10.76 7.76
CA HIS A 120 -3.15 9.68 8.66
C HIS A 120 -2.06 8.62 8.87
N GLY A 121 -0.90 8.77 8.22
CA GLY A 121 0.13 7.75 8.21
C GLY A 121 -0.11 6.63 7.19
N CYS A 122 -0.97 6.84 6.18
CA CYS A 122 -1.15 5.88 5.10
C CYS A 122 -0.09 6.10 4.02
N LEU A 123 0.53 5.03 3.56
CA LEU A 123 1.46 5.08 2.43
C LEU A 123 0.67 5.19 1.13
N CYS A 124 1.02 6.16 0.28
CA CYS A 124 0.30 6.48 -0.95
C CYS A 124 1.23 6.43 -2.14
N ALA A 125 0.75 5.90 -3.27
CA ALA A 125 1.49 5.91 -4.53
C ALA A 125 1.32 7.27 -5.23
N ALA A 126 2.43 7.93 -5.53
CA ALA A 126 2.40 9.28 -6.10
C ALA A 126 1.76 9.33 -7.50
N ASN A 127 1.90 8.26 -8.29
CA ASN A 127 1.38 8.21 -9.66
C ASN A 127 -0.17 8.21 -9.73
N SER A 128 -0.84 7.71 -8.70
CA SER A 128 -2.30 7.53 -8.67
C SER A 128 -2.99 8.29 -7.53
N GLY A 129 -2.25 8.69 -6.49
CA GLY A 129 -2.79 9.20 -5.24
C GLY A 129 -3.54 8.16 -4.40
N LEU A 130 -3.55 6.90 -4.83
CA LEU A 130 -4.20 5.80 -4.10
C LEU A 130 -3.35 5.37 -2.90
N ARG A 131 -4.04 4.94 -1.85
CA ARG A 131 -3.42 4.41 -0.62
C ARG A 131 -2.95 2.98 -0.86
N LEU A 132 -1.97 2.56 -0.10
CA LEU A 132 -1.59 1.16 0.02
C LEU A 132 -2.44 0.50 1.09
N ASP A 133 -2.91 -0.70 0.76
CA ASP A 133 -3.67 -1.58 1.63
C ASP A 133 -3.05 -2.98 1.61
N VAL A 134 -3.46 -3.84 2.52
CA VAL A 134 -2.95 -5.20 2.68
C VAL A 134 -4.05 -6.20 2.39
N LYS A 135 -3.89 -6.95 1.30
CA LYS A 135 -4.80 -8.03 0.91
C LYS A 135 -4.05 -9.34 0.75
N ASN A 136 -4.44 -10.38 1.49
CA ASN A 136 -3.75 -11.68 1.48
C ASN A 136 -2.23 -11.54 1.72
N HIS A 137 -1.84 -10.73 2.70
CA HIS A 137 -0.46 -10.37 3.01
C HIS A 137 0.30 -9.62 1.92
N ARG A 138 -0.34 -9.19 0.83
CA ARG A 138 0.29 -8.43 -0.27
C ARG A 138 -0.14 -6.97 -0.21
N LEU A 139 0.76 -6.10 -0.64
CA LEU A 139 0.45 -4.69 -0.83
C LEU A 139 -0.36 -4.49 -2.11
N VAL A 140 -1.47 -3.77 -2.01
CA VAL A 140 -2.32 -3.40 -3.14
C VAL A 140 -2.73 -1.93 -3.06
N LEU A 141 -3.04 -1.31 -4.20
CA LEU A 141 -3.63 0.02 -4.20
C LEU A 141 -5.11 -0.04 -3.79
N SER A 142 -5.53 0.87 -2.94
CA SER A 142 -6.91 1.02 -2.49
C SER A 142 -7.38 2.48 -2.62
N LYS A 143 -8.66 2.63 -2.90
CA LYS A 143 -9.34 3.93 -2.81
C LYS A 143 -9.80 4.15 -1.37
N PRO A 144 -9.77 5.40 -0.86
CA PRO A 144 -10.48 5.73 0.37
C PRO A 144 -11.94 5.31 0.27
N GLN A 145 -12.44 4.59 1.27
CA GLN A 145 -13.85 4.21 1.38
C GLN A 145 -14.41 4.71 2.72
N PRO A 146 -15.72 4.99 2.80
CA PRO A 146 -16.37 5.24 4.08
C PRO A 146 -16.12 4.08 5.02
N VAL A 147 -15.69 4.37 6.25
CA VAL A 147 -15.48 3.37 7.30
C VAL A 147 -16.83 3.09 7.96
N LEU A 148 -17.28 1.84 7.88
CA LEU A 148 -18.49 1.37 8.54
C LEU A 148 -18.19 0.92 9.98
N SER A 149 -19.24 0.83 10.80
CA SER A 149 -19.14 0.34 12.19
C SER A 149 -18.67 -1.11 12.28
N GLN A 150 -18.98 -1.92 11.27
CA GLN A 150 -18.48 -3.29 11.10
C GLN A 150 -17.48 -3.32 9.95
N PRO A 151 -16.17 -3.50 10.22
CA PRO A 151 -15.15 -3.55 9.18
C PRO A 151 -15.40 -4.69 8.18
N THR A 152 -15.25 -4.39 6.89
CA THR A 152 -15.31 -5.35 5.78
C THR A 152 -14.07 -5.20 4.88
N PRO A 153 -13.78 -6.16 3.98
CA PRO A 153 -12.67 -6.03 3.04
C PRO A 153 -12.70 -4.77 2.16
N PHE A 154 -13.85 -4.11 2.06
CA PHE A 154 -14.00 -2.87 1.29
C PHE A 154 -14.16 -1.63 2.18
N SER A 155 -14.62 -1.81 3.42
CA SER A 155 -14.87 -0.72 4.34
C SER A 155 -14.18 -0.99 5.67
N HIS A 156 -12.92 -0.59 5.76
CA HIS A 156 -12.11 -0.71 6.97
C HIS A 156 -11.15 0.48 7.08
N PRO A 157 -10.66 0.82 8.29
CA PRO A 157 -9.63 1.82 8.46
C PRO A 157 -8.34 1.40 7.74
N PRO A 158 -7.71 2.28 6.96
CA PRO A 158 -6.50 1.94 6.21
C PRO A 158 -5.33 1.58 7.16
N PRO A 159 -4.40 0.72 6.72
CA PRO A 159 -3.21 0.41 7.50
C PRO A 159 -2.31 1.64 7.64
N GLN A 160 -1.71 1.78 8.82
CA GLN A 160 -0.73 2.83 9.09
C GLN A 160 0.69 2.29 8.98
N PHE A 161 1.56 3.04 8.32
CA PHE A 161 2.95 2.67 8.10
C PHE A 161 3.87 3.50 8.98
N HIS A 162 4.83 2.85 9.61
CA HIS A 162 5.83 3.51 10.47
C HIS A 162 7.22 3.02 10.06
N TYR A 163 8.13 3.97 9.85
CA TYR A 163 9.52 3.65 9.57
C TYR A 163 10.33 3.74 10.85
N ASP A 164 11.23 2.79 11.07
CA ASP A 164 12.21 2.90 12.14
C ASP A 164 13.60 3.07 11.52
N PRO A 165 14.21 4.28 11.59
CA PRO A 165 15.50 4.53 10.97
C PRO A 165 16.65 3.76 11.63
N LEU A 166 16.50 3.33 12.89
CA LEU A 166 17.53 2.57 13.61
C LEU A 166 17.61 1.14 13.07
N THR A 167 16.46 0.49 12.96
CA THR A 167 16.34 -0.90 12.50
C THR A 167 16.17 -1.02 10.99
N ARG A 168 15.89 0.11 10.32
CA ARG A 168 15.53 0.26 8.91
C ARG A 168 14.32 -0.58 8.51
N THR A 169 13.38 -0.79 9.42
CA THR A 169 12.19 -1.59 9.13
C THR A 169 10.98 -0.71 8.90
N ILE A 170 10.03 -1.19 8.09
CA ILE A 170 8.72 -0.58 7.94
C ILE A 170 7.71 -1.49 8.65
N SER A 171 7.13 -1.01 9.75
CA SER A 171 6.06 -1.71 10.47
C SER A 171 4.69 -1.22 10.01
N VAL A 172 3.72 -2.13 10.05
CA VAL A 172 2.35 -1.89 9.64
C VAL A 172 1.44 -2.10 10.86
N THR A 173 0.58 -1.12 11.14
CA THR A 173 -0.41 -1.20 12.22
C THR A 173 -1.80 -1.25 11.63
N PHE A 174 -2.62 -2.17 12.14
CA PHE A 174 -4.01 -2.31 11.74
C PHE A 174 -4.95 -1.91 12.87
N SER A 175 -6.03 -1.21 12.54
CA SER A 175 -7.13 -0.93 13.49
C SER A 175 -8.23 -2.00 13.46
N HIS A 176 -8.06 -3.05 12.66
CA HIS A 176 -8.98 -4.18 12.49
C HIS A 176 -8.19 -5.44 12.10
N ASP A 177 -8.85 -6.60 12.02
CA ASP A 177 -8.22 -7.83 11.49
C ASP A 177 -8.04 -7.75 9.97
N PRO A 178 -6.79 -7.68 9.45
CA PRO A 178 -6.54 -7.54 8.02
C PRO A 178 -6.90 -8.80 7.21
N THR A 179 -7.10 -9.94 7.88
CA THR A 179 -7.48 -11.20 7.22
C THR A 179 -8.98 -11.41 7.18
N PHE A 180 -9.75 -10.58 7.91
CA PHE A 180 -11.20 -10.73 8.10
C PHE A 180 -11.60 -12.14 8.57
N SER A 181 -10.72 -12.79 9.33
CA SER A 181 -10.93 -14.12 9.94
C SER A 181 -11.83 -14.07 11.18
N GLY A 182 -12.08 -12.86 11.70
CA GLY A 182 -12.80 -12.64 12.95
C GLY A 182 -11.87 -12.61 14.16
N ALA A 183 -10.56 -12.48 13.96
CA ALA A 183 -9.60 -12.31 15.04
C ALA A 183 -9.88 -10.99 15.78
N SER A 184 -9.74 -11.01 17.11
CA SER A 184 -9.91 -9.80 17.90
C SER A 184 -8.72 -8.85 17.69
N ILE A 185 -8.94 -7.54 17.88
CA ILE A 185 -7.85 -6.56 17.73
C ILE A 185 -6.68 -6.83 18.70
N GLN A 186 -6.96 -7.42 19.87
CA GLN A 186 -5.91 -7.83 20.81
C GLN A 186 -5.05 -8.97 20.26
N GLN A 187 -5.66 -9.92 19.52
CA GLN A 187 -4.92 -10.98 18.84
C GLN A 187 -4.11 -10.42 17.68
N VAL A 188 -4.69 -9.51 16.90
CA VAL A 188 -3.97 -8.82 15.81
C VAL A 188 -2.77 -8.07 16.35
N ASN A 189 -2.93 -7.31 17.44
CA ASN A 189 -1.88 -6.52 18.07
C ASN A 189 -0.92 -7.36 18.94
N SER A 190 -1.14 -8.67 19.05
CA SER A 190 -0.22 -9.57 19.77
C SER A 190 1.02 -9.93 18.95
N VAL A 191 1.11 -9.47 17.70
CA VAL A 191 2.26 -9.65 16.81
C VAL A 191 2.61 -8.33 16.14
N ASP A 192 3.87 -8.18 15.73
CA ASP A 192 4.31 -7.04 14.93
C ASP A 192 4.18 -7.39 13.45
N TYR A 193 3.64 -6.50 12.62
CA TYR A 193 3.62 -6.71 11.18
C TYR A 193 4.72 -5.90 10.52
N LEU A 194 5.58 -6.57 9.74
CA LEU A 194 6.68 -5.93 9.02
C LEU A 194 6.54 -6.11 7.52
N LEU A 195 7.07 -5.13 6.78
CA LEU A 195 7.24 -5.25 5.35
C LEU A 195 8.47 -6.11 5.01
N GLU A 196 8.27 -7.19 4.27
CA GLU A 196 9.29 -8.17 3.90
C GLU A 196 9.31 -8.38 2.38
N LEU A 197 10.51 -8.45 1.82
CA LEU A 197 10.74 -8.88 0.46
C LEU A 197 10.79 -10.42 0.40
N GLN A 198 9.92 -11.04 -0.40
CA GLN A 198 9.95 -12.48 -0.59
C GLN A 198 11.06 -12.89 -1.57
N PRO A 199 11.92 -13.87 -1.21
CA PRO A 199 12.87 -14.44 -2.15
C PRO A 199 12.13 -15.19 -3.25
N ILE A 200 12.74 -15.28 -4.43
CA ILE A 200 12.28 -16.24 -5.43
C ILE A 200 12.84 -17.58 -5.00
N SER A 201 12.05 -18.34 -4.25
CA SER A 201 12.38 -19.73 -4.01
C SER A 201 12.54 -20.43 -5.35
N SER A 202 13.74 -20.93 -5.62
CA SER A 202 14.05 -21.69 -6.84
C SER A 202 13.11 -22.88 -7.06
N SER A 203 12.39 -23.32 -6.03
CA SER A 203 11.41 -24.42 -6.09
C SER A 203 10.10 -24.07 -6.81
N ALA A 204 9.87 -22.80 -7.18
CA ALA A 204 8.74 -22.42 -8.02
C ALA A 204 9.00 -22.67 -9.52
N GLN A 205 10.19 -23.13 -9.93
CA GLN A 205 10.29 -23.83 -11.21
C GLN A 205 9.42 -25.09 -11.10
N PRO A 206 8.41 -25.27 -11.98
CA PRO A 206 7.74 -26.56 -12.07
C PRO A 206 8.86 -27.60 -12.23
N PRO A 207 8.82 -28.71 -11.47
CA PRO A 207 9.86 -29.73 -11.59
C PRO A 207 10.02 -30.02 -13.08
N PRO A 208 11.26 -30.10 -13.62
CA PRO A 208 11.44 -30.58 -14.99
C PRO A 208 10.62 -31.86 -15.07
N SER A 209 9.80 -31.99 -16.11
CA SER A 209 8.82 -33.06 -16.27
C SER A 209 9.50 -34.42 -16.41
N VAL A 210 10.14 -34.90 -15.35
CA VAL A 210 10.47 -36.29 -15.14
C VAL A 210 9.22 -36.91 -14.55
N SER A 211 8.57 -37.67 -15.41
CA SER A 211 7.43 -38.55 -15.20
C SER A 211 7.23 -38.90 -13.72
N ALA A 212 6.11 -38.47 -13.14
CA ALA A 212 5.67 -38.78 -11.78
C ALA A 212 5.58 -40.29 -11.45
N LEU A 213 5.90 -41.16 -12.41
CA LEU A 213 5.93 -42.60 -12.33
C LEU A 213 7.23 -43.17 -11.73
N GLU A 214 8.36 -42.45 -11.76
CA GLU A 214 9.61 -42.93 -11.16
C GLU A 214 9.72 -42.71 -9.65
N LYS A 215 8.89 -41.84 -9.05
CA LYS A 215 8.91 -41.59 -7.59
C LYS A 215 8.00 -42.50 -6.77
N LEU A 216 7.23 -43.37 -7.41
CA LEU A 216 6.39 -44.35 -6.71
C LEU A 216 7.15 -45.63 -6.34
N SER A 217 8.34 -45.90 -6.92
CA SER A 217 9.13 -47.08 -6.57
C SER A 217 9.79 -47.01 -5.18
N ASP A 218 9.94 -45.81 -4.62
CA ASP A 218 10.59 -45.63 -3.31
C ASP A 218 9.65 -45.87 -2.12
N TRP A 219 8.33 -45.86 -2.33
CA TRP A 219 7.35 -46.08 -1.25
C TRP A 219 7.00 -47.55 -0.99
N PHE A 220 7.41 -48.47 -1.86
CA PHE A 220 7.01 -49.89 -1.78
C PHE A 220 8.12 -50.85 -1.30
N LEU A 221 9.24 -50.36 -0.78
CA LEU A 221 10.23 -51.23 -0.14
C LEU A 221 9.92 -51.41 1.36
N PRO A 222 9.50 -52.61 1.81
CA PRO A 222 9.34 -52.89 3.23
C PRO A 222 10.71 -52.86 3.91
N SER A 223 10.82 -51.96 4.89
CA SER A 223 12.01 -51.78 5.73
C SER A 223 12.34 -53.08 6.46
N LYS A 224 13.41 -53.75 6.02
CA LYS A 224 13.91 -54.98 6.62
C LYS A 224 14.82 -54.61 7.79
N HIS A 225 14.39 -54.96 9.00
CA HIS A 225 15.21 -54.91 10.21
C HIS A 225 16.55 -55.64 10.01
N GLN A 226 17.67 -54.97 10.29
CA GLN A 226 18.92 -55.61 10.70
C GLN A 226 19.77 -54.61 11.51
N ILE A 227 19.80 -54.78 12.83
CA ILE A 227 20.90 -55.38 13.63
C ILE A 227 22.11 -54.45 13.75
N SER A 228 22.29 -54.04 15.00
CA SER A 228 23.44 -53.41 15.64
C SER A 228 24.80 -53.92 15.17
N SER A 229 25.66 -52.97 14.80
CA SER A 229 27.12 -53.10 14.90
C SER A 229 27.70 -51.73 15.24
N ASP A 230 28.23 -51.62 16.46
CA ASP A 230 29.06 -50.51 16.90
C ASP A 230 30.24 -50.35 15.95
N SER A 231 30.39 -49.17 15.38
CA SER A 231 31.56 -48.78 14.59
C SER A 231 31.72 -47.27 14.75
N GLU A 232 32.74 -46.89 15.52
CA GLU A 232 33.26 -45.52 15.61
C GLU A 232 33.64 -45.06 14.19
N SER A 233 32.75 -44.33 13.54
CA SER A 233 33.02 -43.68 12.26
C SER A 233 33.26 -42.19 12.51
N SER A 234 34.50 -41.78 12.25
CA SER A 234 34.94 -40.40 12.03
C SER A 234 33.83 -39.51 11.49
N ASN A 235 33.45 -38.50 12.29
CA ASN A 235 32.50 -37.46 11.89
C ASN A 235 32.93 -36.88 10.54
N PRO A 236 32.13 -37.01 9.47
CA PRO A 236 32.39 -36.24 8.26
C PRO A 236 32.21 -34.77 8.64
N ASP A 237 33.20 -33.94 8.29
CA ASP A 237 33.13 -32.49 8.34
C ASP A 237 31.86 -32.03 7.59
N PHE A 238 30.78 -31.86 8.36
CA PHE A 238 29.58 -31.15 7.91
C PHE A 238 29.97 -29.68 7.83
N LEU A 239 30.59 -29.31 6.70
CA LEU A 239 30.61 -27.92 6.29
C LEU A 239 29.14 -27.48 6.23
N PRO A 240 28.72 -26.49 7.03
CA PRO A 240 27.38 -25.95 6.87
C PRO A 240 27.27 -25.50 5.42
N GLU A 241 26.37 -26.12 4.66
CA GLU A 241 25.89 -25.57 3.41
C GLU A 241 25.32 -24.19 3.76
N PHE A 242 26.16 -23.17 3.68
CA PHE A 242 25.74 -21.79 3.64
C PHE A 242 24.94 -21.68 2.36
N SER A 243 23.64 -21.96 2.46
CA SER A 243 22.70 -21.77 1.38
C SER A 243 22.85 -20.33 0.95
N GLN A 244 23.43 -20.15 -0.23
CA GLN A 244 23.61 -18.88 -0.89
C GLN A 244 22.21 -18.37 -1.28
N ASP A 245 21.46 -17.90 -0.27
CA ASP A 245 20.16 -17.23 -0.37
C ASP A 245 20.36 -15.75 -0.75
N SER A 246 21.49 -15.47 -1.41
CA SER A 246 21.67 -14.35 -2.31
C SER A 246 20.67 -14.55 -3.42
N ASP A 247 19.65 -13.70 -3.44
CA ASP A 247 18.59 -13.67 -4.44
C ASP A 247 19.16 -13.20 -5.80
N ASP A 248 20.02 -14.04 -6.39
CA ASP A 248 20.68 -13.84 -7.68
C ASP A 248 19.72 -14.09 -8.86
N SER A 249 18.42 -14.22 -8.57
CA SER A 249 17.43 -14.48 -9.62
C SER A 249 17.37 -13.30 -10.59
N PRO A 250 17.48 -13.57 -11.92
CA PRO A 250 17.51 -12.52 -12.94
C PRO A 250 16.16 -11.83 -13.11
N LEU A 251 15.12 -12.28 -12.40
CA LEU A 251 13.80 -11.68 -12.52
C LEU A 251 13.83 -10.22 -12.04
N PRO A 252 13.22 -9.29 -12.78
CA PRO A 252 13.26 -7.89 -12.41
C PRO A 252 12.33 -7.58 -11.23
N ALA A 253 11.26 -8.36 -11.07
CA ALA A 253 10.23 -8.18 -10.04
C ALA A 253 10.39 -9.15 -8.85
N ARG A 254 9.97 -8.70 -7.67
CA ARG A 254 9.85 -9.49 -6.43
C ARG A 254 8.56 -9.16 -5.71
N ILE A 255 7.97 -10.15 -5.07
CA ILE A 255 6.76 -9.96 -4.27
C ILE A 255 7.15 -9.28 -2.95
N VAL A 256 6.38 -8.29 -2.55
CA VAL A 256 6.49 -7.65 -1.23
C VAL A 256 5.29 -8.05 -0.41
N GLN A 257 5.55 -8.46 0.84
CA GLN A 257 4.51 -8.94 1.74
C GLN A 257 4.58 -8.27 3.10
N VAL A 258 3.44 -8.28 3.79
CA VAL A 258 3.32 -7.92 5.20
C VAL A 258 3.28 -9.20 6.01
N VAL A 259 4.33 -9.43 6.80
CA VAL A 259 4.54 -10.66 7.56
C VAL A 259 4.34 -10.42 9.06
N PRO A 260 3.61 -11.29 9.78
CA PRO A 260 3.53 -11.24 11.23
C PRO A 260 4.83 -11.77 11.85
N ILE A 261 5.34 -11.06 12.84
CA ILE A 261 6.56 -11.35 13.56
C ILE A 261 6.24 -11.42 15.05
N ALA A 262 6.85 -12.39 15.73
CA ALA A 262 6.69 -12.55 17.17
C ALA A 262 7.12 -11.29 17.92
N PRO A 263 6.40 -10.88 18.98
CA PRO A 263 6.81 -9.77 19.83
C PRO A 263 8.24 -9.91 20.36
N GLY A 264 8.91 -8.78 20.56
CA GLY A 264 10.28 -8.76 21.07
C GLY A 264 11.35 -9.16 20.05
N TRP A 265 10.99 -9.30 18.76
CA TRP A 265 11.98 -9.55 17.70
C TRP A 265 13.08 -8.47 17.66
N ARG A 266 12.75 -7.24 18.06
CA ARG A 266 13.67 -6.09 18.13
C ARG A 266 14.85 -6.31 19.08
N GLU A 267 14.72 -7.17 20.08
CA GLU A 267 15.80 -7.43 21.03
C GLU A 267 16.80 -8.48 20.51
N LYS A 268 16.45 -9.17 19.42
CA LYS A 268 17.18 -10.30 18.87
C LYS A 268 17.76 -9.97 17.51
N PHE A 269 18.36 -8.79 17.33
CA PHE A 269 19.10 -8.52 16.10
C PHE A 269 20.18 -9.60 15.97
N PRO A 270 20.10 -10.47 14.95
CA PRO A 270 21.09 -11.51 14.80
C PRO A 270 22.46 -10.86 14.66
N SER A 271 23.48 -11.47 15.27
CA SER A 271 24.86 -11.15 14.92
C SER A 271 25.02 -11.29 13.41
N SER A 272 25.90 -10.49 12.82
CA SER A 272 26.09 -10.41 11.35
C SER A 272 26.24 -11.79 10.70
N ASP A 273 26.80 -12.76 11.43
CA ASP A 273 27.17 -14.08 10.93
C ASP A 273 26.09 -15.16 11.11
N ALA A 274 24.98 -14.87 11.78
CA ALA A 274 23.91 -15.83 11.96
C ALA A 274 23.06 -15.95 10.68
N PRO A 275 22.58 -17.15 10.28
CA PRO A 275 21.77 -17.33 9.08
C PRO A 275 20.46 -16.50 9.11
N GLU A 276 19.98 -16.13 10.29
CA GLU A 276 18.86 -15.22 10.47
C GLU A 276 19.15 -13.79 9.97
N SER A 277 20.41 -13.37 9.86
CA SER A 277 20.80 -12.05 9.37
C SER A 277 20.36 -11.82 7.92
N VAL A 278 20.35 -12.87 7.09
CA VAL A 278 19.87 -12.81 5.71
C VAL A 278 18.35 -12.57 5.66
N LYS A 279 17.58 -13.30 6.48
CA LYS A 279 16.14 -13.04 6.66
C LYS A 279 15.89 -11.61 7.14
N TRP A 280 16.80 -11.09 7.95
CA TRP A 280 16.70 -9.75 8.48
C TRP A 280 16.93 -8.66 7.42
N LEU A 281 17.93 -8.84 6.55
CA LEU A 281 18.19 -7.93 5.43
C LEU A 281 16.99 -7.79 4.48
N LYS A 282 16.19 -8.85 4.32
CA LYS A 282 14.96 -8.85 3.50
C LYS A 282 13.87 -7.90 4.06
N ARG A 283 13.96 -7.54 5.34
CA ARG A 283 13.05 -6.62 6.05
C ARG A 283 13.62 -5.22 6.22
N GLN A 284 14.85 -4.97 5.78
CA GLN A 284 15.47 -3.66 5.84
C GLN A 284 15.21 -2.86 4.56
N TRP A 285 14.78 -1.62 4.76
CA TRP A 285 14.40 -0.68 3.73
C TRP A 285 15.11 0.65 3.97
N ASP A 286 15.85 1.12 2.98
CA ASP A 286 16.39 2.48 2.95
C ASP A 286 15.34 3.42 2.31
N ILE A 287 15.13 4.59 2.91
CA ILE A 287 14.21 5.61 2.38
C ILE A 287 15.03 6.78 1.85
N ALA A 288 14.83 7.10 0.57
CA ALA A 288 15.47 8.24 -0.09
C ALA A 288 14.42 9.32 -0.37
N SER A 289 14.52 10.45 0.35
CA SER A 289 13.67 11.63 0.10
C SER A 289 14.03 12.28 -1.23
N ILE A 290 13.02 12.78 -1.93
CA ILE A 290 13.16 13.53 -3.18
C ILE A 290 13.01 15.01 -2.87
N VAL A 291 14.14 15.73 -2.96
CA VAL A 291 14.16 17.20 -2.82
C VAL A 291 14.04 17.82 -4.21
N ILE A 292 12.89 18.45 -4.47
CA ILE A 292 12.69 19.25 -5.68
C ILE A 292 13.29 20.63 -5.41
N GLN A 293 14.40 20.95 -6.06
CA GLN A 293 14.95 22.29 -6.00
C GLN A 293 14.16 23.18 -6.97
N PRO A 294 13.59 24.30 -6.52
CA PRO A 294 12.93 25.24 -7.43
C PRO A 294 13.97 25.74 -8.44
N ASN A 295 13.61 25.70 -9.73
CA ASN A 295 14.48 26.22 -10.77
C ASN A 295 14.64 27.75 -10.58
N PRO A 296 15.84 28.27 -10.28
CA PRO A 296 16.02 29.70 -10.05
C PRO A 296 15.70 30.53 -11.30
N ALA A 297 15.76 29.93 -12.49
CA ALA A 297 15.51 30.61 -13.76
C ALA A 297 14.01 30.88 -14.04
N SER A 298 13.07 30.31 -13.27
CA SER A 298 11.63 30.62 -13.43
C SER A 298 11.19 31.81 -12.56
N LEU A 299 12.07 32.41 -11.78
CA LEU A 299 11.82 33.63 -11.02
C LEU A 299 12.12 34.89 -11.84
N GLU A 300 11.97 34.83 -13.16
CA GLU A 300 11.75 36.05 -13.95
C GLU A 300 10.55 36.74 -13.30
N PRO A 301 10.72 37.94 -12.72
CA PRO A 301 9.62 38.64 -12.08
C PRO A 301 8.51 38.73 -13.13
N CYS A 302 7.30 38.24 -12.81
CA CYS A 302 6.12 38.65 -13.55
C CYS A 302 6.12 40.16 -13.48
N HIS A 303 6.66 40.80 -14.52
CA HIS A 303 6.63 42.23 -14.65
C HIS A 303 5.16 42.49 -14.92
N ILE A 304 4.41 42.72 -13.83
CA ILE A 304 3.09 43.31 -13.87
C ILE A 304 3.35 44.66 -14.52
N GLN A 305 3.25 44.69 -15.84
CA GLN A 305 3.10 45.93 -16.55
C GLN A 305 1.78 46.47 -16.03
N ASP A 306 1.90 47.39 -15.09
CA ASP A 306 0.85 48.28 -14.64
C ASP A 306 0.47 49.15 -15.84
N THR A 307 -0.26 48.55 -16.78
CA THR A 307 -0.94 49.29 -17.83
C THR A 307 -2.07 50.01 -17.11
N GLY A 308 -1.81 51.25 -16.69
CA GLY A 308 -2.77 52.17 -16.12
C GLY A 308 -3.90 52.50 -17.09
N GLN A 309 -4.74 51.51 -17.39
CA GLN A 309 -6.02 51.69 -18.03
C GLN A 309 -7.06 51.94 -16.94
N GLU A 310 -7.55 53.18 -16.92
CA GLU A 310 -8.64 53.62 -16.05
C GLU A 310 -9.89 52.72 -16.18
N PRO A 311 -10.62 52.50 -15.06
CA PRO A 311 -11.82 51.69 -15.04
C PRO A 311 -13.02 52.46 -15.60
N GLU A 312 -13.25 52.36 -16.90
CA GLU A 312 -14.54 52.75 -17.49
C GLU A 312 -15.53 51.57 -17.46
N GLY A 313 -16.48 51.63 -16.54
CA GLY A 313 -17.83 51.08 -16.73
C GLY A 313 -18.18 49.75 -16.05
N PRO A 314 -19.34 49.67 -15.36
CA PRO A 314 -19.86 48.41 -14.83
C PRO A 314 -20.46 47.57 -15.98
N MET A 315 -19.67 46.64 -16.53
CA MET A 315 -20.17 45.67 -17.50
C MET A 315 -20.60 44.36 -16.82
N SER A 316 -21.78 43.93 -17.24
CA SER A 316 -22.61 42.83 -16.74
C SER A 316 -21.90 41.48 -16.79
N LEU A 317 -21.60 40.90 -15.62
CA LEU A 317 -20.92 39.61 -15.41
C LEU A 317 -21.82 38.36 -15.61
N VAL A 318 -23.04 38.50 -16.12
CA VAL A 318 -24.04 37.41 -16.10
C VAL A 318 -24.12 36.60 -17.40
N THR A 319 -23.50 37.06 -18.50
CA THR A 319 -23.68 36.42 -19.81
C THR A 319 -22.60 35.42 -20.23
N ASP A 320 -21.47 35.32 -19.55
CA ASP A 320 -20.31 34.55 -20.05
C ASP A 320 -20.16 33.13 -19.44
N LEU A 321 -21.11 32.71 -18.59
CA LEU A 321 -21.10 31.36 -18.01
C LEU A 321 -21.90 30.33 -18.85
N GLY A 322 -22.65 30.79 -19.85
CA GLY A 322 -23.49 29.94 -20.71
C GLY A 322 -22.68 29.17 -21.76
N ASP A 323 -21.65 29.80 -22.33
CA ASP A 323 -20.91 29.22 -23.46
C ASP A 323 -19.87 28.18 -23.00
N ALA A 324 -19.32 28.31 -21.78
CA ALA A 324 -18.36 27.35 -21.23
C ALA A 324 -18.96 25.97 -20.88
N LEU A 325 -20.27 25.88 -20.68
CA LEU A 325 -20.96 24.60 -20.41
C LEU A 325 -21.40 23.86 -21.67
N GLY A 326 -21.49 24.56 -22.82
CA GLY A 326 -21.83 23.97 -24.11
C GLY A 326 -20.73 23.04 -24.65
N GLU A 327 -19.46 23.37 -24.45
CA GLU A 327 -18.34 22.59 -24.99
C GLU A 327 -18.10 21.26 -24.26
N LEU A 328 -18.50 21.15 -22.99
CA LEU A 328 -18.33 19.93 -22.17
C LEU A 328 -19.31 18.81 -22.56
N SER A 329 -20.44 19.16 -23.19
CA SER A 329 -21.42 18.21 -23.74
C SER A 329 -20.87 17.45 -24.95
N THR A 330 -20.12 18.13 -25.83
CA THR A 330 -19.53 17.54 -27.04
C THR A 330 -18.39 16.55 -26.75
N ALA A 331 -17.70 16.69 -25.61
CA ALA A 331 -16.60 15.79 -25.23
C ALA A 331 -17.07 14.42 -24.69
N LEU A 332 -18.32 14.29 -24.23
CA LEU A 332 -18.84 13.06 -23.63
C LEU A 332 -19.62 12.16 -24.61
N GLY A 333 -19.89 12.61 -25.84
CA GLY A 333 -20.61 11.84 -26.86
C GLY A 333 -19.77 10.83 -27.67
N GLY A 334 -18.44 10.81 -27.51
CA GLY A 334 -17.53 10.08 -28.41
C GLY A 334 -17.09 8.67 -27.99
N LEU A 335 -17.47 8.18 -26.80
CA LEU A 335 -16.94 6.92 -26.25
C LEU A 335 -17.78 5.65 -26.56
N GLY A 336 -18.79 5.75 -27.43
CA GLY A 336 -19.71 4.65 -27.72
C GLY A 336 -19.58 4.04 -29.12
N SER A 337 -18.43 3.45 -29.52
CA SER A 337 -18.41 2.50 -30.66
C SER A 337 -17.18 1.58 -30.77
N GLY A 338 -16.47 1.28 -29.67
CA GLY A 338 -15.16 0.63 -29.74
C GLY A 338 -15.02 -0.83 -29.30
N ILE A 339 -16.08 -1.52 -28.85
CA ILE A 339 -15.94 -2.87 -28.25
C ILE A 339 -16.96 -3.84 -28.87
N SER A 340 -16.67 -4.31 -30.08
CA SER A 340 -17.32 -5.48 -30.68
C SER A 340 -16.46 -6.06 -31.79
N ARG A 341 -15.29 -6.62 -31.44
CA ARG A 341 -14.55 -7.57 -32.30
C ARG A 341 -13.34 -8.19 -31.57
N ALA A 342 -13.58 -9.07 -30.61
CA ALA A 342 -12.56 -10.00 -30.12
C ALA A 342 -13.20 -11.15 -29.30
N LEU A 343 -14.07 -11.95 -29.93
CA LEU A 343 -14.54 -13.23 -29.35
C LEU A 343 -15.20 -14.07 -30.46
N ARG A 344 -14.38 -14.54 -31.41
CA ARG A 344 -14.65 -15.73 -32.25
C ARG A 344 -13.31 -16.25 -32.75
N ARG A 345 -12.76 -17.21 -32.03
CA ARG A 345 -11.81 -18.24 -32.50
C ARG A 345 -11.31 -19.00 -31.27
N PHE A 346 -12.12 -19.96 -30.83
CA PHE A 346 -11.69 -21.16 -30.11
C PHE A 346 -12.87 -22.13 -30.10
N GLU A 347 -13.21 -22.63 -31.29
CA GLU A 347 -13.87 -23.92 -31.51
C GLU A 347 -13.34 -24.38 -32.88
N ASP A 348 -12.27 -25.17 -32.83
CA ASP A 348 -11.91 -26.27 -33.74
C ASP A 348 -10.78 -27.08 -33.09
#